data_AF-A0A950E5J7-F1
#
_entry.id   AF-A0A950E5J7-F1
#
_cell.length_a   1.000
_cell.length_b   1.000
_cell.length_c   1.000
_cell.angle_alpha   90.00
_cell.angle_beta   90.00
_cell.angle_gamma   90.00
#
_symmetry.space_group_name_H-M   'P 1'
#
loop_
_entity.id
_entity.type
_entity.pdbx_description
1 polymer ?
#
loop_
_entity_poly.entity_id
_entity_poly.type
_entity_poly.pdbx_seq_one_letter_code
_entity_poly.pdbx_strand_id
1 'polypeptide(L)'
;MATTGTTNQATEQKSPRQRIPAAERRDALIDAAVHEFAHGGLHGTPVDRIARQVGVAQPYVFSLFANKRELFLAAVERCFERLSEFFTRAASEFDPATAPPDVDVLMAMG
;
A
#
# COMPACT_ATOMS: atom_id res chain seq x y z
N MET A 1 19.65 28.97 52.81
CA MET A 1 19.33 27.58 53.19
C MET A 1 18.05 27.17 52.44
N ALA A 2 18.12 26.02 51.77
CA ALA A 2 17.02 25.13 51.33
C ALA A 2 15.93 25.65 50.36
N THR A 3 16.16 25.39 49.06
CA THR A 3 15.46 24.43 48.18
C THR A 3 13.92 24.32 48.12
N THR A 4 13.47 24.02 46.88
CA THR A 4 12.23 23.33 46.41
C THR A 4 10.97 24.20 46.22
N GLY A 5 10.26 24.17 45.09
CA GLY A 5 10.34 23.29 43.92
C GLY A 5 9.44 23.71 42.77
N THR A 6 9.79 23.17 41.61
CA THR A 6 9.12 23.05 40.31
C THR A 6 7.61 22.73 40.35
N THR A 7 6.88 23.14 39.29
CA THR A 7 5.87 22.36 38.50
C THR A 7 4.85 23.32 37.87
N ASN A 8 5.03 23.72 36.60
CA ASN A 8 4.56 23.03 35.38
C ASN A 8 3.06 23.20 35.14
N GLN A 9 2.68 24.05 34.18
CA GLN A 9 1.55 23.83 33.26
C GLN A 9 1.75 24.68 31.99
N ALA A 10 2.17 24.03 30.91
CA ALA A 10 1.80 24.45 29.56
C ALA A 10 1.41 23.18 28.80
N THR A 11 0.11 23.04 28.66
CA THR A 11 -0.64 22.02 27.95
C THR A 11 -0.26 22.02 26.46
N GLU A 12 0.41 20.96 26.00
CA GLU A 12 0.34 20.54 24.60
C GLU A 12 -0.22 19.11 24.56
N GLN A 13 -1.55 19.02 24.55
CA GLN A 13 -2.25 17.80 24.17
C GLN A 13 -1.87 17.43 22.73
N LYS A 14 -0.94 16.49 22.57
CA LYS A 14 -0.83 15.70 21.33
C LYS A 14 -2.04 14.78 21.25
N SER A 15 -2.97 15.10 20.34
CA SER A 15 -4.07 14.20 19.94
C SER A 15 -3.56 12.77 19.78
N PRO A 16 -4.32 11.76 20.23
CA PRO A 16 -3.93 10.37 20.06
C PRO A 16 -3.92 10.11 18.56
N ARG A 17 -2.72 10.06 17.96
CA ARG A 17 -2.53 9.54 16.60
C ARG A 17 -3.14 8.16 16.60
N GLN A 18 -4.33 8.04 16.04
CA GLN A 18 -5.05 6.80 15.83
C GLN A 18 -4.03 5.81 15.30
N ARG A 19 -3.69 4.81 16.11
CA ARG A 19 -2.67 3.82 15.77
C ARG A 19 -3.27 2.97 14.66
N ILE A 20 -3.15 3.45 13.43
CA ILE A 20 -3.33 2.62 12.24
C ILE A 20 -2.41 1.42 12.46
N PRO A 21 -2.95 0.19 12.53
CA PRO A 21 -2.18 -1.03 12.68
C PRO A 21 -1.04 -1.07 11.68
N ALA A 22 0.11 -1.59 12.07
CA ALA A 22 1.31 -1.61 11.23
C ALA A 22 1.07 -2.30 9.86
N ALA A 23 0.18 -3.30 9.83
CA ALA A 23 -0.23 -4.00 8.62
C ALA A 23 -0.98 -3.08 7.63
N GLU A 24 -1.96 -2.32 8.12
CA GLU A 24 -2.77 -1.41 7.29
C GLU A 24 -1.91 -0.27 6.69
N ARG A 25 -0.88 0.16 7.43
CA ARG A 25 0.12 1.11 6.91
C ARG A 25 1.06 0.49 5.87
N ARG A 26 1.41 -0.79 5.99
CA ARG A 26 2.24 -1.50 5.02
C ARG A 26 1.49 -1.62 3.69
N ASP A 27 0.22 -2.01 3.74
CA ASP A 27 -0.60 -2.18 2.53
C ASP A 27 -0.81 -0.86 1.80
N ALA A 28 -1.10 0.23 2.54
CA ALA A 28 -1.16 1.57 1.97
C ALA A 28 0.14 1.99 1.27
N LEU A 29 1.30 1.57 1.81
CA LEU A 29 2.59 1.81 1.18
C LEU A 29 2.79 1.03 -0.12
N ILE A 30 2.36 -0.23 -0.13
CA ILE A 30 2.42 -1.08 -1.31
C ILE A 30 1.49 -0.54 -2.40
N ASP A 31 0.27 -0.13 -2.04
CA ASP A 31 -0.69 0.41 -3.00
C ASP A 31 -0.20 1.74 -3.61
N ALA A 32 0.41 2.62 -2.81
CA ALA A 32 1.07 3.83 -3.32
C ALA A 32 2.29 3.49 -4.20
N ALA A 33 3.07 2.48 -3.82
CA ALA A 33 4.21 2.02 -4.60
C ALA A 33 3.78 1.45 -5.97
N VAL A 34 2.68 0.70 -6.04
CA VAL A 34 2.09 0.22 -7.30
C VAL A 34 1.83 1.40 -8.24
N HIS A 35 1.16 2.44 -7.75
CA HIS A 35 0.84 3.61 -8.55
C HIS A 35 2.10 4.32 -9.06
N GLU A 36 3.03 4.64 -8.17
CA GLU A 36 4.23 5.41 -8.53
C GLU A 36 5.19 4.61 -9.43
N PHE A 37 5.40 3.32 -9.15
CA PHE A 37 6.24 2.47 -9.99
C PHE A 37 5.63 2.17 -11.35
N ALA A 38 4.30 2.13 -11.49
CA ALA A 38 3.66 1.99 -12.79
C ALA A 38 3.99 3.16 -13.73
N HIS A 39 4.18 4.36 -13.19
CA HIS A 39 4.50 5.56 -13.98
C HIS A 39 6.01 5.74 -14.20
N GLY A 40 6.82 5.58 -13.15
CA GLY A 40 8.26 5.91 -13.19
C GLY A 40 9.20 4.72 -13.25
N GLY A 41 8.70 3.49 -13.14
CA GLY A 41 9.50 2.28 -13.03
C GLY A 41 10.39 2.23 -11.78
N LEU A 42 11.19 1.16 -11.64
CA LEU A 42 12.06 0.95 -10.48
C LEU A 42 13.12 2.05 -10.33
N HIS A 43 13.70 2.57 -11.41
CA HIS A 43 14.78 3.55 -11.31
C HIS A 43 14.27 5.00 -11.24
N GLY A 44 13.22 5.34 -12.00
CA GLY A 44 12.69 6.71 -12.08
C GLY A 44 11.84 7.16 -10.90
N THR A 45 11.46 6.25 -10.00
CA THR A 45 10.56 6.55 -8.88
C THR A 45 11.32 6.68 -7.56
N PRO A 46 11.50 7.87 -6.96
CA PRO A 46 12.16 7.98 -5.65
C PRO A 46 11.25 7.48 -4.53
N VAL A 47 11.83 6.74 -3.56
CA VAL A 47 11.08 6.17 -2.41
C VAL A 47 10.44 7.27 -1.55
N ASP A 48 11.06 8.45 -1.49
CA ASP A 48 10.50 9.62 -0.79
C ASP A 48 9.13 10.05 -1.35
N ARG A 49 8.92 9.94 -2.67
CA ARG A 49 7.65 10.27 -3.30
C ARG A 49 6.52 9.34 -2.84
N ILE A 50 6.82 8.04 -2.76
CA ILE A 50 5.89 7.02 -2.22
C ILE A 50 5.59 7.30 -0.74
N ALA A 51 6.62 7.58 0.06
CA ALA A 51 6.47 7.88 1.48
C ALA A 51 5.57 9.11 1.72
N ARG A 52 5.79 10.18 0.94
CA ARG A 52 4.98 11.41 0.99
C ARG A 52 3.53 11.18 0.59
N GLN A 53 3.26 10.32 -0.39
CA GLN A 53 1.89 9.99 -0.81
C GLN A 53 1.08 9.33 0.32
N VAL A 54 1.73 8.51 1.17
CA VAL A 54 1.10 7.84 2.30
C VAL A 54 1.18 8.66 3.60
N GLY A 55 1.90 9.79 3.58
CA GLY A 55 2.10 10.63 4.76
C GLY A 55 3.01 10.00 5.83
N VAL A 56 3.94 9.13 5.42
CA VAL A 56 4.92 8.49 6.30
C VAL A 56 6.32 9.03 6.05
N ALA A 57 7.18 8.94 7.07
CA ALA A 57 8.58 9.32 6.92
C ALA A 57 9.33 8.26 6.08
N GLN A 58 10.25 8.70 5.22
CA GLN A 58 11.06 7.79 4.40
C GLN A 58 11.80 6.70 5.22
N PRO A 59 12.37 6.96 6.42
CA PRO A 59 12.97 5.90 7.24
C PRO A 59 11.99 4.80 7.67
N TYR A 60 10.69 5.13 7.79
CA TYR A 60 9.67 4.15 8.11
C TYR A 60 9.47 3.15 6.96
N VAL A 61 9.59 3.60 5.71
CA VAL A 61 9.58 2.71 4.54
C VAL A 61 10.71 1.70 4.61
N PHE A 62 11.93 2.17 4.93
CA PHE A 62 13.09 1.30 5.09
C PHE A 62 13.03 0.40 6.34
N SER A 63 12.15 0.69 7.30
CA SER A 63 11.88 -0.23 8.41
C SER A 63 10.97 -1.40 8.02
N LEU A 64 10.14 -1.22 6.97
CA LEU A 64 9.22 -2.24 6.45
C LEU A 64 9.82 -3.04 5.29
N PHE A 65 10.74 -2.43 4.54
CA PHE A 65 11.39 -3.02 3.36
C PHE A 65 12.89 -2.76 3.44
N ALA A 66 13.72 -3.79 3.29
CA ALA A 66 15.17 -3.65 3.42
C ALA A 66 15.76 -2.75 2.33
N ASN A 67 15.12 -2.69 1.17
CA ASN A 67 15.56 -1.87 0.04
C ASN A 67 14.40 -1.54 -0.92
N LYS A 68 14.68 -0.65 -1.87
CA LYS A 68 13.73 -0.23 -2.91
C LYS A 68 13.24 -1.39 -3.78
N ARG A 69 14.10 -2.39 -4.05
CA ARG A 69 13.76 -3.55 -4.87
C ARG A 69 12.75 -4.44 -4.17
N GLU A 70 12.85 -4.63 -2.86
CA GLU A 70 11.83 -5.35 -2.07
C GLU A 70 10.47 -4.65 -2.11
N LEU A 71 10.46 -3.31 -1.96
CA LEU A 71 9.22 -2.54 -2.11
C LEU A 71 8.62 -2.70 -3.51
N PHE A 72 9.46 -2.72 -4.54
CA PHE A 72 9.02 -2.95 -5.92
C PHE A 72 8.47 -4.36 -6.13
N LEU A 73 9.13 -5.39 -5.60
CA LEU A 73 8.64 -6.77 -5.67
C LEU A 73 7.29 -6.92 -4.96
N ALA A 74 7.13 -6.32 -3.78
CA ALA A 74 5.85 -6.32 -3.07
C ALA A 74 4.73 -5.64 -3.88
N ALA A 75 5.04 -4.54 -4.57
CA ALA A 75 4.09 -3.88 -5.48
C ALA A 75 3.72 -4.77 -6.67
N VAL A 76 4.69 -5.46 -7.27
CA VAL A 76 4.44 -6.38 -8.39
C VAL A 76 3.60 -7.58 -7.94
N GLU A 77 3.91 -8.16 -6.79
CA GLU A 77 3.16 -9.27 -6.20
C GLU A 77 1.70 -8.87 -5.94
N ARG A 78 1.48 -7.68 -5.37
CA ARG A 78 0.14 -7.09 -5.17
C ARG A 78 -0.63 -6.94 -6.48
N CYS A 79 0.03 -6.55 -7.57
CA CYS A 79 -0.60 -6.48 -8.89
C CYS A 79 -1.04 -7.87 -9.38
N PHE A 80 -0.17 -8.88 -9.25
CA PHE A 80 -0.49 -10.25 -9.67
C PHE A 80 -1.61 -10.87 -8.82
N GLU A 81 -1.63 -10.60 -7.52
CA GLU A 81 -2.70 -11.04 -6.62
C GLU A 81 -4.05 -10.47 -7.06
N ARG A 82 -4.13 -9.15 -7.27
CA ARG A 82 -5.34 -8.48 -7.77
C ARG A 82 -5.80 -9.00 -9.13
N LEU A 83 -4.85 -9.30 -10.02
CA LEU A 83 -5.15 -9.85 -11.34
C LEU A 83 -5.69 -11.29 -11.24
N SER A 84 -5.09 -12.10 -10.38
CA SER A 84 -5.51 -13.48 -10.12
C SER A 84 -6.90 -13.53 -9.49
N GLU A 85 -7.17 -12.64 -8.52
CA GLU A 85 -8.50 -12.46 -7.91
C GLU A 85 -9.54 -12.04 -8.95
N PHE A 86 -9.20 -11.10 -9.83
CA PHE A 86 -10.09 -10.66 -10.90
C PHE A 86 -10.47 -11.81 -11.84
N PHE A 87 -9.50 -12.57 -12.32
CA PHE A 87 -9.76 -13.72 -13.18
C PHE A 87 -10.54 -14.82 -12.46
N THR A 88 -10.21 -15.10 -11.20
CA THR A 88 -10.95 -16.10 -10.40
C THR A 88 -12.41 -15.70 -10.24
N ARG A 89 -12.66 -14.42 -9.95
CA ARG A 89 -14.03 -13.89 -9.84
C ARG A 89 -14.78 -13.98 -11.17
N ALA A 90 -14.16 -13.51 -12.26
CA ALA A 90 -14.76 -13.58 -13.60
C ALA A 90 -15.08 -15.02 -14.01
N ALA A 91 -14.21 -15.99 -13.73
CA ALA A 91 -14.47 -17.40 -13.98
C ALA A 91 -15.62 -17.96 -13.13
N SER A 92 -15.75 -17.52 -11.87
CA SER A 92 -16.83 -17.97 -10.98
C SER A 92 -18.20 -17.39 -11.33
N GLU A 93 -18.23 -16.20 -11.92
CA GLU A 93 -19.44 -15.50 -12.37
C GLU A 93 -19.83 -15.89 -13.81
N PHE A 94 -18.95 -16.58 -14.53
CA PHE A 94 -19.22 -17.03 -15.90
C PHE A 94 -20.32 -18.10 -15.91
N ASP A 95 -21.46 -17.75 -16.50
CA ASP A 95 -22.53 -18.68 -16.80
C ASP A 95 -22.53 -19.04 -18.31
N PRO A 96 -22.16 -20.28 -18.68
CA PRO A 96 -22.14 -20.70 -20.08
C PRO A 96 -23.52 -20.66 -20.75
N ALA A 97 -24.63 -20.61 -19.98
CA ALA A 97 -25.98 -20.51 -20.53
C ALA A 97 -26.38 -19.09 -20.96
N THR A 98 -25.68 -18.05 -20.50
CA THR A 98 -25.92 -16.65 -20.87
C THR A 98 -24.81 -16.06 -21.73
N ALA A 99 -23.73 -16.80 -21.93
CA ALA A 99 -22.66 -16.44 -22.86
C ALA A 99 -23.18 -16.47 -24.30
N PRO A 100 -22.92 -15.42 -25.12
CA PRO A 100 -23.13 -15.49 -26.57
C PRO A 100 -22.51 -16.78 -27.14
N PRO A 101 -23.11 -17.40 -28.17
CA PRO A 101 -22.38 -18.40 -28.92
C PRO A 101 -21.08 -17.72 -29.38
N ASP A 102 -19.95 -18.42 -29.27
CA ASP A 102 -18.61 -18.02 -29.76
C ASP A 102 -17.67 -17.33 -28.76
N VAL A 103 -18.09 -17.01 -27.52
CA VAL A 103 -17.15 -16.54 -26.48
C VAL A 103 -16.57 -17.71 -25.67
N ASP A 104 -15.28 -17.98 -25.87
CA ASP A 104 -14.49 -18.78 -24.94
C ASP A 104 -14.27 -18.00 -23.63
N VAL A 105 -14.02 -18.71 -22.52
CA VAL A 105 -13.78 -18.12 -21.18
C VAL A 105 -12.70 -17.03 -21.24
N LEU A 106 -11.73 -17.19 -22.14
CA LEU A 106 -10.67 -16.21 -22.40
C LEU A 106 -11.18 -14.85 -22.91
N MET A 107 -12.25 -14.82 -23.71
CA MET A 107 -12.88 -13.59 -24.23
C MET A 107 -13.82 -12.94 -23.21
N ALA A 108 -14.36 -13.70 -22.26
CA ALA A 108 -15.17 -13.16 -21.16
C ALA A 108 -14.33 -12.48 -20.07
N MET A 109 -13.01 -12.70 -20.08
CA MET A 109 -12.06 -12.15 -19.11
C MET A 109 -11.50 -10.77 -19.45
N GLY A 110 -11.84 -10.20 -20.63
CA GLY A 110 -11.42 -8.87 -21.06
C GLY A 110 -11.36 -8.69 -22.57
#